data_AF-A0A2S6I6Y9-F1
#
_entry.id   AF-A0A2S6I6Y9-F1
#
_cell.length_a   1.000
_cell.length_b   1.000
_cell.length_c   1.000
_cell.angle_alpha   90.00
_cell.angle_beta   90.00
_cell.angle_gamma   90.00
#
_symmetry.space_group_name_H-M   'P 1'
#
loop_
_entity.id
_entity.type
_entity.pdbx_description
1 polymer ?
#
loop_
_entity_poly.entity_id
_entity_poly.type
_entity_poly.pdbx_seq_one_letter_code
_entity_poly.pdbx_strand_id
1 'polypeptide(L)'
;MRYLPFFPALTIFLLASGCTKPEPDELIEPGPTQVMFSDRVTDLGGQPVEGVVLSLWTSNSNYQTETDGNGKYHLILEEDLFPRSGEIAMTLYKSGYEVQPLIYATPLTTGTTYRSGGPALASCQSCLEVTTPWGDAYELFHLGDGSYQGSANSQFQKGTDSEWGIEFAFFTASAQPLEIAFMAKGIQFSCNANTINLNGATGSIDPSPEDGSYQQYRFTGHSQAGENSVTLITSTTCNGTDRDDWEFVGFTVKGL
;
A
#
# COMPACT_ATOMS: atom_id res chain seq x y z
N MET A 1 -25.33 -13.12 84.35
CA MET A 1 -26.12 -12.82 83.13
C MET A 1 -25.82 -11.39 82.73
N ARG A 2 -25.26 -11.23 81.53
CA ARG A 2 -24.87 -9.96 80.91
C ARG A 2 -26.06 -9.42 80.12
N TYR A 3 -26.31 -8.11 80.20
CA TYR A 3 -26.92 -7.35 79.10
C TYR A 3 -26.07 -6.11 78.87
N LEU A 4 -25.56 -6.01 77.65
CA LEU A 4 -24.77 -4.92 77.08
C LEU A 4 -25.70 -3.89 76.39
N PRO A 5 -25.25 -2.64 76.22
CA PRO A 5 -26.04 -1.56 75.63
C PRO A 5 -25.93 -1.49 74.10
N PHE A 6 -26.95 -0.84 73.54
CA PHE A 6 -27.17 -0.48 72.14
C PHE A 6 -26.12 0.52 71.63
N PHE A 7 -25.57 0.30 70.42
CA PHE A 7 -24.83 1.31 69.64
C PHE A 7 -25.48 1.46 68.26
N PRO A 8 -25.69 2.68 67.74
CA PRO A 8 -26.22 2.88 66.40
C PRO A 8 -25.11 2.75 65.33
N ALA A 9 -25.47 2.16 64.19
CA ALA A 9 -24.59 1.99 63.04
C ALA A 9 -24.35 3.31 62.30
N LEU A 10 -23.08 3.65 62.09
CA LEU A 10 -22.62 4.75 61.25
C LEU A 10 -22.39 4.22 59.82
N THR A 11 -23.21 4.64 58.87
CA THR A 11 -23.03 4.30 57.45
C THR A 11 -22.04 5.28 56.81
N ILE A 12 -20.88 4.77 56.38
CA ILE A 12 -19.88 5.52 55.62
C ILE A 12 -20.18 5.36 54.14
N PHE A 13 -20.48 6.46 53.44
CA PHE A 13 -20.49 6.52 51.98
C PHE A 13 -19.03 6.65 51.48
N LEU A 14 -18.49 5.59 50.88
CA LEU A 14 -17.27 5.69 50.08
C LEU A 14 -17.64 6.23 48.69
N LEU A 15 -17.20 7.45 48.38
CA LEU A 15 -17.12 7.94 47.01
C LEU A 15 -15.88 7.30 46.36
N ALA A 16 -16.10 6.27 45.53
CA ALA A 16 -15.06 5.75 44.65
C ALA A 16 -14.88 6.74 43.48
N SER A 17 -13.88 7.61 43.60
CA SER A 17 -13.35 8.38 42.48
C SER A 17 -12.69 7.42 41.50
N GLY A 18 -13.40 7.06 40.43
CA GLY A 18 -12.86 6.32 39.30
C GLY A 18 -11.86 7.17 38.53
N CYS A 19 -10.58 7.10 38.90
CA CYS A 19 -9.50 7.45 38.00
C CYS A 19 -9.33 6.29 37.02
N THR A 20 -9.95 6.36 35.85
CA THR A 20 -9.52 5.56 34.71
C THR A 20 -8.13 6.04 34.31
N LYS A 21 -7.13 5.23 34.66
CA LYS A 21 -5.77 5.34 34.12
C LYS A 21 -5.89 5.22 32.60
N PRO A 22 -5.41 6.18 31.79
CA PRO A 22 -5.25 5.90 30.37
C PRO A 22 -4.30 4.70 30.27
N GLU A 23 -4.74 3.61 29.66
CA GLU A 23 -3.83 2.55 29.27
C GLU A 23 -2.75 3.20 28.40
N PRO A 24 -1.46 3.03 28.74
CA PRO A 24 -0.43 3.40 27.78
C PRO A 24 -0.63 2.50 26.55
N ASP A 25 -0.64 3.10 25.35
CA ASP A 25 -0.35 2.39 24.10
C ASP A 25 0.84 1.48 24.41
N GLU A 26 0.59 0.17 24.54
CA GLU A 26 1.64 -0.80 24.84
C GLU A 26 2.47 -0.89 23.56
N LEU A 27 3.50 -0.04 23.47
CA LEU A 27 4.54 -0.17 22.47
C LEU A 27 5.23 -1.51 22.76
N ILE A 28 4.79 -2.53 22.02
CA ILE A 28 5.43 -3.84 22.01
C ILE A 28 6.88 -3.59 21.59
N GLU A 29 7.82 -3.80 22.52
CA GLU A 29 9.24 -3.72 22.16
C GLU A 29 9.54 -4.83 21.14
N PRO A 30 10.08 -4.48 19.95
CA PRO A 30 10.35 -5.47 18.93
C PRO A 30 11.30 -6.55 19.47
N GLY A 31 10.98 -7.82 19.17
CA GLY A 31 11.87 -8.94 19.42
C GLY A 31 13.24 -8.77 18.73
N PRO A 32 14.22 -9.63 19.04
CA PRO A 32 15.63 -9.43 18.69
C PRO A 32 15.96 -9.42 17.18
N THR A 33 14.97 -9.60 16.30
CA THR A 33 15.10 -9.59 14.83
C THR A 33 14.00 -8.81 14.12
N GLN A 34 13.27 -7.94 14.83
CA GLN A 34 12.11 -7.25 14.28
C GLN A 34 12.43 -5.80 13.86
N VAL A 35 11.74 -5.34 12.82
CA VAL A 35 11.66 -3.94 12.39
C VAL A 35 10.23 -3.44 12.59
N MET A 36 10.05 -2.14 12.83
CA MET A 36 8.73 -1.53 12.98
C MET A 36 8.51 -0.42 11.95
N PHE A 37 7.37 -0.42 11.28
CA PHE A 37 6.86 0.71 10.50
C PHE A 37 5.81 1.44 11.33
N SER A 38 5.92 2.75 11.48
CA SER A 38 4.97 3.52 12.28
C SER A 38 4.87 4.97 11.81
N ASP A 39 3.66 5.41 11.51
CA ASP A 39 3.34 6.82 11.28
C ASP A 39 1.95 7.16 11.82
N ARG A 40 1.62 8.44 11.66
CA ARG A 40 0.26 8.97 11.76
C ARG A 40 -0.17 9.44 10.38
N VAL A 41 -1.22 8.83 9.85
CA VAL A 41 -1.85 9.18 8.59
C VAL A 41 -2.87 10.31 8.83
N THR A 42 -2.81 11.32 7.99
CA THR A 42 -3.74 12.46 8.01
C THR A 42 -4.37 12.67 6.64
N ASP A 43 -5.40 13.50 6.54
CA ASP A 43 -5.81 14.12 5.29
C ASP A 43 -4.95 15.36 4.99
N LEU A 44 -5.13 15.98 3.81
CA LEU A 44 -4.43 17.24 3.47
C LEU A 44 -4.77 18.41 4.41
N GLY A 45 -5.86 18.31 5.19
CA GLY A 45 -6.23 19.28 6.23
C GLY A 45 -5.56 19.01 7.58
N GLY A 46 -4.75 17.95 7.70
CA GLY A 46 -4.08 17.53 8.92
C GLY A 46 -4.97 16.79 9.92
N GLN A 47 -6.20 16.42 9.54
CA GLN A 47 -7.07 15.61 10.38
C GLN A 47 -6.64 14.14 10.34
N PRO A 48 -6.65 13.42 11.47
CA PRO A 48 -6.33 12.00 11.47
C PRO A 48 -7.33 11.22 10.62
N VAL A 49 -6.84 10.23 9.87
CA VAL A 49 -7.69 9.34 9.08
C VAL A 49 -7.66 7.94 9.70
N GLU A 50 -8.76 7.56 10.32
CA GLU A 50 -8.99 6.22 10.91
C GLU A 50 -9.31 5.19 9.83
N GLY A 51 -8.94 3.92 10.05
CA GLY A 51 -9.27 2.80 9.17
C GLY A 51 -8.68 2.95 7.77
N VAL A 52 -7.45 3.46 7.69
CA VAL A 52 -6.60 3.38 6.50
C VAL A 52 -5.91 2.03 6.54
N VAL A 53 -6.14 1.21 5.53
CA VAL A 53 -5.47 -0.08 5.36
C VAL A 53 -4.04 0.18 4.92
N LEU A 54 -3.10 -0.41 5.64
CA LEU A 54 -1.72 -0.52 5.24
C LEU A 54 -1.47 -1.91 4.68
N SER A 55 -0.88 -2.01 3.49
CA SER A 55 -0.50 -3.30 2.91
C SER A 55 0.97 -3.30 2.55
N LEU A 56 1.70 -4.27 3.07
CA LEU A 56 3.10 -4.51 2.74
C LEU A 56 3.22 -5.95 2.26
N TRP A 57 3.68 -6.09 1.02
CA TRP A 57 3.99 -7.40 0.45
C TRP A 57 5.44 -7.76 0.69
N THR A 58 5.66 -9.01 1.10
CA THR A 58 6.97 -9.67 1.09
C THR A 58 6.97 -10.79 0.03
N SER A 59 8.08 -11.52 -0.16
CA SER A 59 8.19 -12.57 -1.19
C SER A 59 7.05 -13.59 -1.18
N ASN A 60 6.42 -13.86 -0.03
CA ASN A 60 5.42 -14.93 0.09
C ASN A 60 4.14 -14.52 0.83
N SER A 61 4.07 -13.30 1.36
CA SER A 61 3.02 -12.92 2.30
C SER A 61 2.63 -11.46 2.13
N ASN A 62 1.35 -11.20 2.34
CA ASN A 62 0.84 -9.85 2.53
C ASN A 62 0.64 -9.60 4.03
N TYR A 63 1.21 -8.51 4.53
CA TYR A 63 1.05 -8.07 5.91
C TYR A 63 0.25 -6.79 5.93
N GLN A 64 -0.79 -6.78 6.76
CA GLN A 64 -1.72 -5.68 6.85
C GLN A 64 -1.94 -5.20 8.28
N THR A 65 -2.19 -3.92 8.42
CA THR A 65 -2.66 -3.28 9.64
C THR A 65 -3.56 -2.10 9.27
N GLU A 66 -4.26 -1.52 10.23
CA GLU A 66 -5.12 -0.37 10.01
C GLU A 66 -4.77 0.78 10.96
N THR A 67 -5.07 2.00 10.53
CA THR A 67 -4.93 3.16 11.41
C THR A 67 -6.04 3.21 12.46
N ASP A 68 -5.67 3.56 13.69
CA ASP A 68 -6.61 3.81 14.79
C ASP A 68 -7.39 5.13 14.64
N GLY A 69 -8.25 5.45 15.61
CA GLY A 69 -9.00 6.72 15.68
C GLY A 69 -8.13 7.99 15.73
N ASN A 70 -6.83 7.87 16.01
CA ASN A 70 -5.85 8.97 15.97
C ASN A 70 -5.07 9.01 14.65
N GLY A 71 -5.41 8.13 13.70
CA GLY A 71 -4.72 7.95 12.43
C GLY A 71 -3.38 7.23 12.55
N LYS A 72 -3.06 6.63 13.70
CA LYS A 72 -1.77 5.97 13.93
C LYS A 72 -1.80 4.50 13.52
N TYR A 73 -0.69 4.00 13.02
CA TYR A 73 -0.48 2.57 12.83
C TYR A 73 0.90 2.12 13.33
N HIS A 74 1.00 0.82 13.57
CA HIS A 74 2.23 0.11 13.84
C HIS A 74 2.19 -1.23 13.11
N LEU A 75 3.24 -1.53 12.34
CA LEU A 75 3.43 -2.83 11.69
C LEU A 75 4.82 -3.35 12.08
N ILE A 76 4.85 -4.47 12.80
CA ILE A 76 6.08 -5.09 13.30
C ILE A 76 6.30 -6.38 12.52
N LEU A 77 7.47 -6.52 11.88
CA LEU A 77 7.82 -7.63 11.00
C LEU A 77 9.25 -8.09 11.27
N GLU A 78 9.55 -9.35 10.98
CA GLU A 78 10.93 -9.87 11.06
C GLU A 78 11.78 -9.28 9.92
N GLU A 79 13.03 -8.92 10.22
CA GLU A 79 13.98 -8.29 9.28
C GLU A 79 14.34 -9.23 8.11
N ASP A 80 14.33 -10.54 8.33
CA ASP A 80 14.66 -11.55 7.32
C ASP A 80 13.63 -11.71 6.20
N LEU A 81 12.45 -11.10 6.38
CA LEU A 81 11.40 -11.03 5.36
C LEU A 81 11.73 -10.05 4.23
N PHE A 82 12.71 -9.18 4.44
CA PHE A 82 13.01 -8.07 3.54
C PHE A 82 14.24 -8.34 2.66
N PRO A 83 14.26 -7.78 1.45
CA PRO A 83 15.43 -7.83 0.60
C PRO A 83 16.60 -7.07 1.24
N ARG A 84 17.82 -7.49 0.88
CA ARG A 84 19.06 -6.92 1.44
C ARG A 84 19.53 -5.64 0.73
N SER A 85 18.84 -5.20 -0.32
CA SER A 85 19.23 -4.04 -1.13
C SER A 85 18.06 -3.52 -1.97
N GLY A 86 18.08 -2.24 -2.32
CA GLY A 86 17.03 -1.59 -3.13
C GLY A 86 15.94 -0.99 -2.25
N GLU A 87 14.73 -0.95 -2.77
CA GLU A 87 13.57 -0.37 -2.09
C GLU A 87 12.43 -1.37 -1.97
N ILE A 88 11.65 -1.22 -0.90
CA ILE A 88 10.35 -1.87 -0.71
C ILE A 88 9.25 -0.82 -0.74
N ALA A 89 8.06 -1.24 -1.14
CA ALA A 89 6.87 -0.42 -1.10
C ALA A 89 5.83 -0.97 -0.12
N MET A 90 5.22 -0.05 0.60
CA MET A 90 3.97 -0.25 1.34
C MET A 90 2.92 0.67 0.75
N THR A 91 1.66 0.28 0.78
CA THR A 91 0.55 1.09 0.30
C THR A 91 -0.35 1.52 1.46
N LEU A 92 -0.87 2.74 1.37
CA LEU A 92 -1.97 3.22 2.20
C LEU A 92 -3.22 3.29 1.33
N TYR A 93 -4.32 2.74 1.85
CA TYR A 93 -5.59 2.72 1.17
C TYR A 93 -6.74 3.07 2.09
N LYS A 94 -7.61 3.94 1.58
CA LYS A 94 -8.94 4.16 2.14
C LYS A 94 -9.87 4.60 1.02
N SER A 95 -11.07 4.02 0.98
CA SER A 95 -12.16 4.48 0.12
C SER A 95 -12.31 6.00 0.19
N GLY A 96 -12.43 6.64 -0.97
CA GLY A 96 -12.52 8.10 -1.10
C GLY A 96 -11.19 8.87 -1.04
N TYR A 97 -10.05 8.19 -0.96
CA TYR A 97 -8.70 8.78 -1.04
C TYR A 97 -7.87 8.16 -2.17
N GLU A 98 -6.86 8.88 -2.63
CA GLU A 98 -5.85 8.31 -3.54
C GLU A 98 -5.04 7.22 -2.83
N VAL A 99 -4.72 6.14 -3.55
CA VAL A 99 -3.78 5.12 -3.03
C VAL A 99 -2.41 5.76 -2.92
N GLN A 100 -1.80 5.70 -1.74
CA GLN A 100 -0.53 6.36 -1.46
C GLN A 100 0.56 5.31 -1.20
N PRO A 101 1.53 5.14 -2.10
CA PRO A 101 2.74 4.38 -1.82
C PRO A 101 3.62 5.08 -0.77
N LEU A 102 4.23 4.27 0.08
CA LEU A 102 5.30 4.62 1.01
C LEU A 102 6.52 3.77 0.67
N ILE A 103 7.61 4.42 0.31
CA ILE A 103 8.82 3.77 -0.16
C ILE A 103 9.89 3.81 0.93
N TYR A 104 10.50 2.66 1.20
CA TYR A 104 11.57 2.54 2.20
C TYR A 104 12.82 1.93 1.56
N ALA A 105 13.95 2.58 1.78
CA ALA A 105 15.25 2.06 1.37
C ALA A 105 15.69 0.90 2.28
N THR A 106 16.34 -0.09 1.69
CA THR A 106 16.91 -1.27 2.37
C THR A 106 18.45 -1.25 2.30
N PRO A 107 19.18 -2.01 3.15
CA PRO A 107 18.71 -2.98 4.13
C PRO A 107 17.98 -2.32 5.30
N LEU A 108 16.95 -3.00 5.82
CA LEU A 108 16.34 -2.60 7.08
C LEU A 108 17.23 -3.06 8.25
N THR A 109 17.16 -2.34 9.37
CA THR A 109 17.99 -2.58 10.55
C THR A 109 17.09 -3.00 11.71
N THR A 110 17.32 -4.20 12.25
CA THR A 110 16.66 -4.71 13.44
C THR A 110 16.60 -3.69 14.57
N GLY A 111 15.45 -3.63 15.27
CA GLY A 111 15.17 -2.69 16.35
C GLY A 111 14.89 -1.26 15.87
N THR A 112 14.90 -1.01 14.55
CA THR A 112 14.64 0.33 14.01
C THR A 112 13.15 0.55 13.75
N THR A 113 12.69 1.75 14.10
CA THR A 113 11.39 2.27 13.69
C THR A 113 11.53 3.10 12.43
N TYR A 114 10.94 2.63 11.35
CA TYR A 114 10.83 3.32 10.07
C TYR A 114 9.59 4.21 10.05
N ARG A 115 9.78 5.46 9.64
CA ARG A 115 8.74 6.47 9.50
C ARG A 115 8.85 7.10 8.11
N SER A 116 7.72 7.29 7.46
CA SER A 116 7.58 7.97 6.17
C SER A 116 7.46 9.49 6.32
N GLY A 117 7.30 9.98 7.55
CA GLY A 117 7.24 11.42 7.85
C GLY A 117 5.82 11.95 8.04
N GLY A 118 4.85 11.09 8.35
CA GLY A 118 3.45 11.47 8.54
C GLY A 118 2.74 11.70 7.21
N PRO A 119 2.32 10.63 6.51
CA PRO A 119 1.73 10.73 5.18
C PRO A 119 0.36 11.42 5.26
N ALA A 120 0.09 12.28 4.26
CA ALA A 120 -1.18 13.00 4.12
C ALA A 120 -1.90 12.52 2.87
N LEU A 121 -3.09 11.93 3.04
CA LEU A 121 -3.90 11.39 1.96
C LEU A 121 -4.68 12.50 1.26
N ALA A 122 -4.61 12.52 -0.06
CA ALA A 122 -5.45 13.36 -0.90
C ALA A 122 -6.83 12.68 -1.08
N SER A 123 -7.90 13.40 -0.76
CA SER A 123 -9.26 12.93 -1.07
C SER A 123 -9.43 12.81 -2.58
N CYS A 124 -10.05 11.73 -3.04
CA CYS A 124 -10.29 11.51 -4.46
C CYS A 124 -11.71 10.97 -4.69
N GLN A 125 -12.63 11.88 -4.98
CA GLN A 125 -14.03 11.54 -5.26
C GLN A 125 -14.22 10.99 -6.69
N SER A 126 -13.27 11.27 -7.59
CA SER A 126 -13.26 10.82 -8.98
C SER A 126 -12.20 9.74 -9.24
N CYS A 127 -11.75 9.05 -8.20
CA CYS A 127 -10.89 7.88 -8.33
C CYS A 127 -11.73 6.63 -8.48
N LEU A 128 -11.30 5.74 -9.37
CA LEU A 128 -11.82 4.38 -9.42
C LEU A 128 -11.33 3.61 -8.20
N GLU A 129 -12.27 3.02 -7.47
CA GLU A 129 -11.94 1.94 -6.55
C GLU A 129 -11.63 0.70 -7.38
N VAL A 130 -10.36 0.34 -7.42
CA VAL A 130 -9.91 -0.85 -8.15
C VAL A 130 -10.07 -2.06 -7.24
N THR A 131 -11.14 -2.82 -7.46
CA THR A 131 -11.30 -4.16 -6.89
C THR A 131 -11.15 -5.16 -8.03
N THR A 132 -10.11 -5.97 -8.04
CA THR A 132 -9.90 -6.99 -9.07
C THR A 132 -10.13 -8.38 -8.48
N PRO A 133 -10.49 -9.39 -9.29
CA PRO A 133 -10.52 -10.79 -8.83
C PRO A 133 -9.16 -11.29 -8.32
N TRP A 134 -8.07 -10.58 -8.63
CA TRP A 134 -6.69 -10.95 -8.36
C TRP A 134 -6.04 -10.13 -7.25
N GLY A 135 -6.79 -9.21 -6.64
CA GLY A 135 -6.32 -8.32 -5.60
C GLY A 135 -6.98 -6.93 -5.60
N ASP A 136 -6.81 -6.19 -4.52
CA ASP A 136 -7.28 -4.81 -4.42
C ASP A 136 -6.25 -3.79 -4.94
N ALA A 137 -6.68 -2.56 -5.26
CA ALA A 137 -5.86 -1.44 -5.78
C ALA A 137 -4.55 -1.16 -5.02
N TYR A 138 -4.54 -1.59 -3.76
CA TYR A 138 -3.48 -1.33 -2.79
C TYR A 138 -2.55 -2.53 -2.63
N GLU A 139 -2.65 -3.55 -3.47
CA GLU A 139 -1.67 -4.61 -3.50
C GLU A 139 -0.39 -4.21 -4.25
N LEU A 140 0.65 -4.99 -4.00
CA LEU A 140 1.82 -5.02 -4.86
C LEU A 140 1.57 -6.03 -5.96
N PHE A 141 1.72 -5.57 -7.20
CA PHE A 141 1.58 -6.40 -8.38
C PHE A 141 2.96 -6.68 -8.96
N HIS A 142 3.13 -7.89 -9.48
CA HIS A 142 4.32 -8.32 -10.20
C HIS A 142 3.89 -8.72 -11.61
N LEU A 143 4.65 -8.28 -12.61
CA LEU A 143 4.53 -8.68 -14.01
C LEU A 143 5.87 -9.18 -14.49
N GLY A 144 5.88 -10.33 -15.18
CA GLY A 144 7.10 -10.99 -15.60
C GLY A 144 7.01 -12.50 -15.50
N ASP A 145 8.17 -13.17 -15.52
CA ASP A 145 8.29 -14.62 -15.40
C ASP A 145 9.14 -15.11 -14.21
N GLY A 146 9.67 -14.19 -13.40
CA GLY A 146 10.42 -14.47 -12.18
C GLY A 146 11.88 -14.86 -12.43
N SER A 147 12.39 -14.76 -13.66
CA SER A 147 13.73 -15.24 -14.05
C SER A 147 14.88 -14.24 -13.86
N TYR A 148 14.78 -13.25 -12.96
CA TYR A 148 15.76 -12.16 -12.91
C TYR A 148 16.59 -12.04 -11.62
N GLN A 149 17.78 -11.46 -11.76
CA GLN A 149 18.77 -11.24 -10.69
C GLN A 149 19.20 -9.77 -10.62
N GLY A 150 19.62 -9.31 -9.46
CA GLY A 150 20.17 -7.96 -9.25
C GLY A 150 19.20 -7.01 -8.57
N SER A 151 19.73 -5.92 -8.01
CA SER A 151 18.97 -4.96 -7.19
C SER A 151 17.94 -4.16 -7.98
N ALA A 152 18.16 -4.01 -9.30
CA ALA A 152 17.30 -3.27 -10.21
C ALA A 152 15.92 -3.92 -10.44
N ASN A 153 15.84 -5.25 -10.31
CA ASN A 153 14.67 -6.02 -10.70
C ASN A 153 13.65 -6.17 -9.57
N SER A 154 12.47 -6.69 -9.92
CA SER A 154 11.48 -7.14 -8.94
C SER A 154 12.13 -8.03 -7.87
N GLN A 155 11.95 -7.66 -6.62
CA GLN A 155 12.50 -8.41 -5.48
C GLN A 155 11.46 -9.41 -4.93
N PHE A 156 10.25 -9.35 -5.49
CA PHE A 156 9.18 -10.30 -5.24
C PHE A 156 9.18 -11.40 -6.30
N GLN A 157 9.08 -12.65 -5.83
CA GLN A 157 9.10 -13.87 -6.61
C GLN A 157 7.67 -14.45 -6.65
N LYS A 158 6.72 -13.68 -7.19
CA LYS A 158 5.36 -14.18 -7.48
C LYS A 158 5.42 -14.97 -8.79
N GLY A 159 4.45 -15.86 -9.00
CA GLY A 159 4.34 -16.62 -10.25
C GLY A 159 4.19 -15.72 -11.48
N THR A 160 4.54 -16.26 -12.64
CA THR A 160 4.52 -15.59 -13.95
C THR A 160 3.16 -14.95 -14.26
N ASP A 161 3.14 -13.62 -14.40
CA ASP A 161 1.99 -12.85 -14.90
C ASP A 161 2.43 -12.01 -16.09
N SER A 162 1.83 -12.25 -17.26
CA SER A 162 2.18 -11.53 -18.50
C SER A 162 1.52 -10.18 -18.65
N GLU A 163 0.39 -10.02 -17.97
CA GLU A 163 -0.45 -8.85 -18.04
C GLU A 163 -1.23 -8.74 -16.74
N TRP A 164 -1.52 -7.49 -16.38
CA TRP A 164 -2.47 -7.18 -15.32
C TRP A 164 -3.42 -6.14 -15.86
N GLY A 165 -4.71 -6.32 -15.64
CA GLY A 165 -5.71 -5.43 -16.19
C GLY A 165 -6.93 -5.31 -15.32
N ILE A 166 -7.66 -4.23 -15.56
CA ILE A 166 -8.90 -3.92 -14.89
C ILE A 166 -9.95 -3.48 -15.91
N GLU A 167 -11.19 -3.83 -15.62
CA GLU A 167 -12.36 -3.42 -16.38
C GLU A 167 -13.24 -2.54 -15.48
N PHE A 168 -13.77 -1.47 -16.04
CA PHE A 168 -14.63 -0.51 -15.33
C PHE A 168 -15.60 0.14 -16.31
N ALA A 169 -16.78 0.53 -15.83
CA ALA A 169 -17.85 1.01 -16.68
C ALA A 169 -18.12 2.51 -16.47
N PHE A 170 -18.35 3.23 -17.58
CA PHE A 170 -18.89 4.57 -17.59
C PHE A 170 -20.27 4.59 -18.24
N PHE A 171 -21.21 5.23 -17.57
CA PHE A 171 -22.56 5.44 -18.09
C PHE A 171 -22.73 6.79 -18.81
N THR A 172 -21.67 7.61 -18.84
CA THR A 172 -21.73 8.91 -19.52
C THR A 172 -21.47 8.76 -21.01
N ALA A 173 -22.26 9.46 -21.83
CA ALA A 173 -22.13 9.42 -23.29
C ALA A 173 -20.91 10.20 -23.82
N SER A 174 -20.30 11.08 -23.01
CA SER A 174 -19.12 11.86 -23.39
C SER A 174 -17.85 11.24 -22.82
N ALA A 175 -16.84 11.13 -23.68
CA ALA A 175 -15.47 10.77 -23.29
C ALA A 175 -14.92 11.76 -22.25
N GLN A 176 -14.50 11.27 -21.10
CA GLN A 176 -13.88 12.06 -20.04
C GLN A 176 -12.35 11.86 -20.07
N PRO A 177 -11.55 12.89 -19.77
CA PRO A 177 -10.12 12.72 -19.63
C PRO A 177 -9.82 11.80 -18.43
N LEU A 178 -9.00 10.79 -18.65
CA LEU A 178 -8.52 9.89 -17.61
C LEU A 178 -7.03 10.11 -17.34
N GLU A 179 -6.65 10.00 -16.08
CA GLU A 179 -5.27 9.89 -15.66
C GLU A 179 -5.07 8.56 -14.93
N ILE A 180 -4.15 7.74 -15.42
CA ILE A 180 -3.71 6.50 -14.80
C ILE A 180 -2.35 6.78 -14.18
N ALA A 181 -2.16 6.45 -12.90
CA ALA A 181 -0.90 6.63 -12.21
C ALA A 181 -0.55 5.41 -11.35
N PHE A 182 0.73 5.11 -11.25
CA PHE A 182 1.27 4.06 -10.38
C PHE A 182 2.75 4.35 -10.10
N MET A 183 3.33 3.68 -9.10
CA MET A 183 4.77 3.62 -8.90
C MET A 183 5.28 2.25 -9.28
N ALA A 184 6.39 2.17 -10.00
CA ALA A 184 6.97 0.90 -10.43
C ALA A 184 8.50 0.92 -10.39
N LYS A 185 9.09 -0.29 -10.33
CA LYS A 185 10.52 -0.55 -10.46
C LYS A 185 10.74 -1.86 -11.23
N GLY A 186 11.95 -2.07 -11.72
CA GLY A 186 12.31 -3.25 -12.50
C GLY A 186 11.86 -3.20 -13.96
N ILE A 187 11.31 -2.09 -14.43
CA ILE A 187 10.95 -1.94 -15.85
C ILE A 187 12.24 -1.72 -16.63
N GLN A 188 12.63 -2.70 -17.44
CA GLN A 188 13.84 -2.64 -18.24
C GLN A 188 13.53 -2.40 -19.71
N PHE A 189 14.50 -1.80 -20.40
CA PHE A 189 14.43 -1.72 -21.86
C PHE A 189 14.82 -3.07 -22.46
N SER A 190 13.86 -3.71 -23.13
CA SER A 190 14.13 -4.79 -24.08
C SER A 190 13.92 -4.28 -25.51
N CYS A 191 14.14 -5.10 -26.54
CA CYS A 191 13.81 -4.70 -27.91
C CYS A 191 12.32 -4.40 -28.11
N ASN A 192 11.47 -4.85 -27.18
CA ASN A 192 10.07 -4.49 -27.10
C ASN A 192 9.83 -3.64 -25.85
N ALA A 193 8.99 -2.61 -25.97
CA ALA A 193 8.64 -1.79 -24.81
C ALA A 193 7.59 -2.52 -23.95
N ASN A 194 7.66 -2.34 -22.63
CA ASN A 194 6.51 -2.55 -21.76
C ASN A 194 5.41 -1.57 -22.17
N THR A 195 4.15 -1.98 -22.09
CA THR A 195 3.05 -1.14 -22.59
C THR A 195 1.89 -1.05 -21.62
N ILE A 196 1.17 0.06 -21.75
CA ILE A 196 -0.15 0.25 -21.17
C ILE A 196 -1.16 0.39 -22.30
N ASN A 197 -2.27 -0.33 -22.18
CA ASN A 197 -3.40 -0.21 -23.09
C ASN A 197 -4.56 0.45 -22.33
N LEU A 198 -5.14 1.51 -22.89
CA LEU A 198 -6.39 2.11 -22.44
C LEU A 198 -7.38 2.07 -23.60
N ASN A 199 -8.45 1.28 -23.46
CA ASN A 199 -9.51 1.18 -24.48
C ASN A 199 -8.98 0.86 -25.89
N GLY A 200 -7.95 0.01 -25.99
CA GLY A 200 -7.30 -0.34 -27.26
C GLY A 200 -6.18 0.62 -27.69
N ALA A 201 -6.06 1.80 -27.08
CA ALA A 201 -4.95 2.72 -27.34
C ALA A 201 -3.71 2.31 -26.52
N THR A 202 -2.60 2.02 -27.21
CA THR A 202 -1.36 1.56 -26.57
C THR A 202 -0.36 2.69 -26.41
N GLY A 203 0.21 2.83 -25.21
CA GLY A 203 1.37 3.67 -24.90
C GLY A 203 2.53 2.83 -24.38
N SER A 204 3.76 3.27 -24.65
CA SER A 204 4.97 2.66 -24.09
C SER A 204 5.21 3.14 -22.66
N ILE A 205 5.73 2.26 -21.80
CA ILE A 205 6.18 2.58 -20.45
C ILE A 205 7.70 2.73 -20.49
N ASP A 206 8.18 3.89 -20.03
CA ASP A 206 9.62 4.17 -19.97
C ASP A 206 10.33 3.26 -18.94
N PRO A 207 11.61 2.91 -19.16
CA PRO A 207 12.38 2.15 -18.17
C PRO A 207 12.43 2.83 -16.81
N SER A 208 12.46 2.04 -15.75
CA SER A 208 12.64 2.51 -14.36
C SER A 208 14.12 2.77 -14.05
N PRO A 209 14.44 3.44 -12.93
CA PRO A 209 15.82 3.65 -12.50
C PRO A 209 16.62 2.34 -12.36
N GLU A 210 17.86 2.33 -12.86
CA GLU A 210 18.73 1.14 -12.83
C GLU A 210 19.22 0.77 -11.42
N ASP A 211 19.04 1.66 -10.43
CA ASP A 211 19.40 1.39 -9.04
C ASP A 211 18.35 0.56 -8.28
N GLY A 212 17.21 0.26 -8.92
CA GLY A 212 16.11 -0.50 -8.32
C GLY A 212 15.19 0.32 -7.43
N SER A 213 15.26 1.65 -7.55
CA SER A 213 14.29 2.56 -6.93
C SER A 213 12.98 2.60 -7.71
N TYR A 214 11.90 2.94 -7.00
CA TYR A 214 10.59 3.17 -7.60
C TYR A 214 10.54 4.53 -8.29
N GLN A 215 9.92 4.54 -9.47
CA GLN A 215 9.58 5.75 -10.22
C GLN A 215 8.06 5.87 -10.37
N GLN A 216 7.56 7.11 -10.40
CA GLN A 216 6.17 7.37 -10.72
C GLN A 216 5.94 7.40 -12.23
N TYR A 217 4.88 6.72 -12.66
CA TYR A 217 4.38 6.69 -14.04
C TYR A 217 3.02 7.34 -14.12
N ARG A 218 2.76 8.04 -15.22
CA ARG A 218 1.47 8.67 -15.52
C ARG A 218 1.12 8.50 -16.98
N PHE A 219 -0.13 8.12 -17.22
CA PHE A 219 -0.69 7.98 -18.56
C PHE A 219 -2.01 8.72 -18.63
N THR A 220 -2.17 9.54 -19.66
CA THR A 220 -3.41 10.27 -19.89
C THR A 220 -4.10 9.74 -21.13
N GLY A 221 -5.41 9.61 -21.06
CA GLY A 221 -6.23 9.26 -22.21
C GLY A 221 -7.67 9.68 -22.00
N HIS A 222 -8.60 9.00 -22.66
CA HIS A 222 -10.02 9.30 -22.53
C HIS A 222 -10.82 8.02 -22.29
N SER A 223 -11.86 8.13 -21.48
CA SER A 223 -12.87 7.09 -21.35
C SER A 223 -13.69 6.97 -22.64
N GLN A 224 -14.33 5.83 -22.81
CA GLN A 224 -15.36 5.59 -23.82
C GLN A 224 -16.71 5.31 -23.15
N ALA A 225 -17.80 5.49 -23.90
CA ALA A 225 -19.12 5.12 -23.41
C ALA A 225 -19.21 3.61 -23.19
N GLY A 226 -19.71 3.18 -22.03
CA GLY A 226 -19.81 1.77 -21.66
C GLY A 226 -18.54 1.26 -20.98
N GLU A 227 -18.10 0.07 -21.37
CA GLU A 227 -16.99 -0.63 -20.73
C GLU A 227 -15.64 -0.03 -21.15
N ASN A 228 -14.77 0.16 -20.17
CA ASN A 228 -13.42 0.66 -20.32
C ASN A 228 -12.46 -0.35 -19.72
N SER A 229 -11.26 -0.42 -20.26
CA SER A 229 -10.21 -1.29 -19.74
C SER A 229 -8.87 -0.58 -19.69
N VAL A 230 -8.11 -0.88 -18.64
CA VAL A 230 -6.68 -0.56 -18.55
C VAL A 230 -5.93 -1.87 -18.39
N THR A 231 -4.93 -2.10 -19.24
CA THR A 231 -4.07 -3.29 -19.17
C THR A 231 -2.62 -2.87 -19.20
N LEU A 232 -1.85 -3.31 -18.20
CA LEU A 232 -0.39 -3.24 -18.17
C LEU A 232 0.15 -4.55 -18.72
N ILE A 233 1.08 -4.47 -19.67
CA ILE A 233 1.59 -5.62 -20.43
C ILE A 233 3.11 -5.62 -20.36
N THR A 234 3.68 -6.73 -19.87
CA THR A 234 5.14 -6.90 -19.83
C THR A 234 5.70 -7.20 -21.22
N SER A 235 6.88 -6.68 -21.51
CA SER A 235 7.60 -6.95 -22.75
C SER A 235 8.22 -8.35 -22.74
N THR A 236 8.45 -8.90 -23.93
CA THR A 236 9.30 -10.07 -24.12
C THR A 236 10.68 -9.62 -24.59
N THR A 237 11.73 -10.26 -24.09
CA THR A 237 13.11 -10.06 -24.56
C THR A 237 13.24 -10.26 -26.07
N CYS A 238 14.27 -9.67 -26.66
CA CYS A 238 14.51 -9.61 -28.10
C CYS A 238 14.49 -10.96 -28.83
N ASN A 239 14.86 -12.05 -28.15
CA ASN A 239 15.13 -13.36 -28.75
C ASN A 239 14.58 -14.53 -27.93
N GLY A 240 13.70 -14.28 -26.97
CA GLY A 240 13.39 -15.26 -25.92
C GLY A 240 11.94 -15.36 -25.52
N THR A 241 11.67 -16.36 -24.68
CA THR A 241 10.46 -16.51 -23.86
C THR A 241 10.51 -15.66 -22.59
N ASP A 242 11.67 -15.08 -22.33
CA ASP A 242 12.00 -14.32 -21.14
C ASP A 242 11.26 -12.98 -21.14
N ARG A 243 10.55 -12.69 -20.04
CA ARG A 243 9.67 -11.53 -19.86
C ARG A 243 10.27 -10.56 -18.87
N ASP A 244 10.13 -9.27 -19.12
CA ASP A 244 10.62 -8.25 -18.17
C ASP A 244 9.91 -8.38 -16.81
N ASP A 245 10.69 -8.36 -15.73
CA ASP A 245 10.26 -8.60 -14.35
C ASP A 245 10.18 -7.28 -13.56
N TRP A 246 8.97 -6.73 -13.48
CA TRP A 246 8.72 -5.48 -12.79
C TRP A 246 7.56 -5.58 -11.81
N GLU A 247 7.59 -4.71 -10.81
CA GLU A 247 6.58 -4.61 -9.77
C GLU A 247 6.00 -3.20 -9.73
N PHE A 248 4.73 -3.09 -9.38
CA PHE A 248 4.07 -1.80 -9.23
C PHE A 248 3.09 -1.78 -8.06
N VAL A 249 2.87 -0.57 -7.54
CA VAL A 249 2.00 -0.25 -6.41
C VAL A 249 1.27 1.07 -6.64
N GLY A 250 0.23 1.33 -5.84
CA GLY A 250 -0.46 2.61 -5.84
C GLY A 250 -1.21 2.91 -7.13
N PHE A 251 -1.71 1.85 -7.78
CA PHE A 251 -2.42 2.01 -9.04
C PHE A 251 -3.70 2.80 -8.82
N THR A 252 -3.85 3.88 -9.59
CA THR A 252 -4.97 4.81 -9.49
C THR A 252 -5.45 5.19 -10.89
N VAL A 253 -6.78 5.24 -11.07
CA VAL A 253 -7.42 5.84 -12.25
C VAL A 253 -8.26 7.02 -11.78
N LYS A 254 -8.00 8.22 -12.31
CA LYS A 254 -8.69 9.47 -11.99
C LYS A 254 -9.46 9.99 -13.20
N GLY A 255 -10.48 10.80 -12.92
CA GLY A 255 -11.30 11.44 -13.96
C GLY A 255 -12.63 10.73 -14.18
N LEU A 256 -13.10 9.99 -13.17
CA LEU A 256 -14.44 9.42 -13.13
C LEU A 256 -15.54 10.47 -12.97
#